data_AF-A0A7J4MWV4-F1
#
_entry.id   AF-A0A7J4MWV4-F1
#
_cell.length_a   1.000
_cell.length_b   1.000
_cell.length_c   1.000
_cell.angle_alpha   90.00
_cell.angle_beta   90.00
_cell.angle_gamma   90.00
#
_symmetry.space_group_name_H-M   'P 1'
#
loop_
_entity.id
_entity.type
_entity.pdbx_description
1 polymer ?
#
loop_
_entity_poly.entity_id
_entity_poly.type
_entity_poly.pdbx_seq_one_letter_code
_entity_poly.pdbx_strand_id
1 'polypeptide(L)' 'LKSAQDEGITVQAVGAPRYRLIVKSTDYLKAEKQLKEAAQKCIEIVEKEGGEGEFLRELT' A
#
# COMPACT_ATOMS: atom_id res chain seq x y z
N LEU A 1 7.23 -9.74 11.81
CA LEU A 1 6.79 -8.50 11.12
C LEU A 1 5.26 -8.50 11.11
N LYS A 2 4.59 -7.43 11.54
CA LYS A 2 3.12 -7.35 11.47
C LYS A 2 2.73 -7.11 10.00
N SER A 3 1.80 -7.92 9.49
CA SER A 3 1.28 -7.81 8.13
C SER A 3 -0.23 -7.98 8.12
N ALA A 4 -0.92 -7.16 7.34
CA ALA A 4 -2.34 -7.33 7.01
C ALA A 4 -2.46 -7.87 5.59
N GLN A 5 -3.38 -8.81 5.35
CA GLN A 5 -3.58 -9.43 4.05
C GLN A 5 -5.07 -9.51 3.73
N ASP A 6 -5.44 -9.06 2.53
CA ASP A 6 -6.81 -9.10 2.02
C ASP A 6 -6.81 -9.19 0.49
N GLU A 7 -7.64 -10.06 -0.10
CA GLU A 7 -7.79 -10.27 -1.56
C GLU A 7 -6.49 -10.24 -2.41
N GLY A 8 -5.40 -10.79 -1.90
CA GLY A 8 -4.10 -10.80 -2.60
C GLY A 8 -3.25 -9.53 -2.43
N ILE A 9 -3.76 -8.53 -1.70
CA ILE A 9 -3.03 -7.35 -1.22
C ILE A 9 -2.44 -7.67 0.14
N THR A 10 -1.16 -7.35 0.34
CA THR A 10 -0.44 -7.52 1.61
C THR A 10 0.24 -6.22 1.98
N VAL A 11 -0.04 -5.72 3.18
CA VAL A 11 0.62 -4.54 3.75
C VAL A 11 1.53 -4.99 4.88
N GLN A 12 2.83 -4.70 4.77
CA GLN A 12 3.84 -5.09 5.75
C GLN A 12 4.48 -3.86 6.37
N ALA A 13 4.54 -3.83 7.70
CA ALA A 13 5.34 -2.83 8.40
C ALA A 13 6.82 -3.24 8.33
N VAL A 14 7.58 -2.58 7.45
CA VAL A 14 9.03 -2.79 7.30
C VAL A 14 9.84 -1.92 8.28
N GLY A 15 9.29 -0.79 8.69
CA GLY A 15 9.84 0.07 9.74
C GLY A 15 9.32 1.49 9.57
N ALA A 16 8.76 2.09 10.62
CA ALA A 16 8.19 3.43 10.54
C ALA A 16 9.24 4.44 10.00
N PRO A 17 8.85 5.35 9.09
CA PRO A 17 7.51 5.60 8.54
C PRO A 17 7.15 4.75 7.30
N ARG A 18 7.95 3.75 6.94
CA ARG A 18 7.85 2.98 5.70
C ARG A 18 7.00 1.71 5.87
N TYR A 19 6.07 1.54 4.94
CA TYR A 19 5.23 0.36 4.79
C TYR A 19 5.39 -0.20 3.39
N ARG A 20 5.37 -1.52 3.26
CA ARG A 20 5.47 -2.21 1.97
C ARG A 20 4.10 -2.72 1.56
N LEU A 21 3.64 -2.30 0.39
CA LEU A 21 2.43 -2.79 -0.25
C LEU A 21 2.82 -3.83 -1.31
N ILE A 22 2.24 -5.03 -1.25
CA ILE A 22 2.46 -6.12 -2.21
C ILE A 22 1.10 -6.53 -2.76
N VAL A 23 0.93 -6.52 -4.07
CA VAL A 23 -0.30 -6.99 -4.73
C VAL A 23 0.01 -8.21 -5.58
N LYS A 24 -0.76 -9.28 -5.36
CA LYS A 24 -0.75 -10.48 -6.18
C LYS A 24 -2.04 -10.55 -6.98
N SER A 25 -1.93 -10.47 -8.29
CA SER A 25 -3.06 -10.62 -9.21
C SER A 25 -2.67 -11.52 -10.37
N THR A 26 -3.66 -12.03 -11.10
CA THR A 26 -3.44 -12.83 -12.31
C THR A 26 -3.07 -11.98 -13.52
N ASP A 27 -3.35 -10.67 -13.47
CA ASP A 27 -3.16 -9.71 -14.55
C ASP A 27 -2.41 -8.49 -14.01
N TYR A 28 -1.36 -8.08 -14.72
CA TYR A 28 -0.54 -6.92 -14.37
C TYR A 28 -1.36 -5.62 -14.35
N LEU A 29 -2.25 -5.39 -15.33
CA LEU A 29 -3.07 -4.17 -15.38
C LEU A 29 -4.00 -4.08 -14.17
N LYS A 30 -4.57 -5.22 -13.76
CA LYS A 30 -5.40 -5.29 -12.55
C LYS A 30 -4.56 -5.07 -11.29
N ALA A 31 -3.38 -5.70 -11.20
CA ALA A 31 -2.47 -5.53 -10.07
C ALA A 31 -2.08 -4.05 -9.88
N GLU A 32 -1.72 -3.37 -10.96
CA GLU A 32 -1.31 -1.97 -10.93
C GLU A 32 -2.45 -1.05 -10.47
N LYS A 33 -3.66 -1.29 -10.97
CA LYS A 33 -4.86 -0.54 -10.55
C LYS A 33 -5.15 -0.76 -9.07
N GLN A 34 -5.17 -2.01 -8.63
CA GLN A 34 -5.41 -2.38 -7.23
C GLN A 34 -4.34 -1.79 -6.30
N LEU A 35 -3.08 -1.80 -6.73
CA LEU A 35 -1.96 -1.26 -5.97
C LEU A 35 -2.09 0.25 -5.75
N LYS A 36 -2.43 1.01 -6.79
CA LYS A 36 -2.69 2.45 -6.69
C LYS A 36 -3.90 2.76 -5.83
N GLU A 37 -5.01 2.05 -6.05
CA GLU A 37 -6.24 2.23 -5.26
C GLU A 37 -6.02 1.93 -3.78
N ALA A 38 -5.31 0.86 -3.45
CA ALA A 38 -4.99 0.50 -2.07
C ALA A 38 -4.05 1.51 -1.42
N ALA A 39 -3.01 1.96 -2.13
CA ALA A 39 -2.10 2.99 -1.62
C ALA A 39 -2.85 4.30 -1.34
N GLN A 40 -3.70 4.75 -2.26
CA GLN A 40 -4.50 5.96 -2.10
C GLN A 40 -5.43 5.87 -0.90
N LYS A 41 -6.13 4.75 -0.73
CA LYS A 41 -6.99 4.52 0.45
C LYS A 41 -6.21 4.60 1.76
N CYS A 42 -5.00 4.02 1.80
CA CYS A 42 -4.16 4.09 2.98
C CYS A 42 -3.76 5.54 3.30
N ILE A 43 -3.34 6.31 2.29
CA ILE A 43 -2.96 7.71 2.44
C ILE A 43 -4.15 8.54 2.93
N GLU A 44 -5.32 8.41 2.31
CA GLU A 44 -6.54 9.14 2.70
C GLU A 44 -6.94 8.89 4.16
N ILE A 45 -6.77 7.65 4.66
CA ILE A 45 -7.03 7.33 6.07
C ILE A 45 -6.03 8.04 6.97
N VAL A 46 -4.74 8.02 6.61
CA VAL A 46 -3.68 8.69 7.39
C VAL A 46 -3.90 10.20 7.41
N GLU A 47 -4.25 10.80 6.27
CA GLU A 47 -4.55 12.24 6.15
C GLU A 47 -5.79 12.65 6.94
N LYS A 48 -6.84 11.81 6.97
CA LYS A 48 -8.04 12.06 7.78
C LYS A 48 -7.76 12.11 9.28
N GLU A 49 -6.76 11.36 9.74
CA GLU A 49 -6.30 11.36 11.14
C GLU A 49 -5.25 12.45 11.42
N GLY A 50 -4.97 13.34 10.44
CA GLY A 50 -4.03 14.45 10.58
C GLY A 50 -2.56 14.09 10.35
N GLY A 51 -2.29 12.93 9.76
CA GLY A 51 -0.96 12.54 9.29
C GLY A 51 -0.70 12.93 7.83
N GLU A 52 0.45 12.51 7.31
CA GLU A 52 0.83 12.67 5.90
C GLU A 52 1.27 11.31 5.34
N GLY A 53 0.99 11.07 4.06
CA GLY A 53 1.34 9.82 3.40
C GLY A 53 1.75 10.06 1.94
N GLU A 54 2.81 9.40 1.52
CA GLU A 54 3.27 9.40 0.13
C GLU A 54 3.41 7.96 -0.38
N PHE A 55 2.98 7.73 -1.61
CA PHE A 55 3.15 6.45 -2.28
C PHE A 55 4.36 6.48 -3.22
N LEU A 56 5.40 5.72 -2.86
CA LEU A 56 6.62 5.58 -3.64
C LEU A 56 6.68 4.17 -4.27
N ARG A 57 6.66 4.11 -5.60
CA ARG A 57 6.73 2.85 -6.36
C ARG A 57 8.16 2.31 -6.47
N GLU A 58 9.09 3.20 -6.74
CA GLU A 58 10.52 2.92 -6.74
C GLU A 58 11.17 3.90 -5.76
N LEU A 59 11.86 3.35 -4.75
CA LEU A 59 12.70 4.14 -3.86
C LEU A 59 14.01 4.37 -4.61
N THR A 60 14.13 5.53 -5.25
CA THR A 60 15.41 6.00 -5.80
C THR A 60 16.35 6.44 -4.68
#